data_AF-A0A539E9G0-F1
#
_entry.id   AF-A0A539E9G0-F1
#
_cell.length_a   1.000
_cell.length_b   1.000
_cell.length_c   1.000
_cell.angle_alpha   90.00
_cell.angle_beta   90.00
_cell.angle_gamma   90.00
#
_symmetry.space_group_name_H-M   'P 1'
#
loop_
_entity.id
_entity.type
_entity.pdbx_description
1 polymer ?
#
loop_
_entity_poly.entity_id
_entity_poly.type
_entity_poly.pdbx_seq_one_letter_code
_entity_poly.pdbx_strand_id
1 'polypeptide(L)'
;MHKPDVRQELLNAAIDFVAEHGLADLSLRRLATELGTSHRMLSHHFGSKDGMWTAIVKEVERRQLATFEDLEPDLSMSLQDVLRMWWRHISDPSLWPNERLFFEVYAQALHNRPAMNEFLTDVVESWIGPSVKLAEAMGVPPDTATKYARLGLAVTRGLLLDLLATQDRAAVDAAMEHWIALITD
;
A
#
# COMPACT_ATOMS: atom_id res chain seq x y z
N MET A 1 -0.67 25.43 -20.19
CA MET A 1 -1.36 24.17 -20.52
C MET A 1 -0.35 23.05 -20.26
N HIS A 2 -0.45 22.37 -19.11
CA HIS A 2 0.43 21.25 -18.77
C HIS A 2 0.09 20.10 -19.72
N LYS A 3 1.08 19.54 -20.42
CA LYS A 3 0.86 18.34 -21.24
C LYS A 3 0.39 17.22 -20.30
N PRO A 4 -0.62 16.43 -20.66
CA PRO A 4 -1.00 15.29 -19.83
C PRO A 4 0.21 14.36 -19.67
N ASP A 5 0.49 13.94 -18.45
CA ASP A 5 1.53 12.95 -18.19
C ASP A 5 1.02 11.58 -18.64
N VAL A 6 1.31 11.24 -19.90
CA VAL A 6 0.94 9.97 -20.54
C VAL A 6 1.36 8.77 -19.69
N ARG A 7 2.49 8.86 -18.97
CA ARG A 7 2.93 7.79 -18.07
C ARG A 7 1.93 7.60 -16.94
N GLN A 8 1.48 8.70 -16.32
CA GLN A 8 0.52 8.65 -15.23
C GLN A 8 -0.87 8.20 -15.70
N GLU A 9 -1.32 8.62 -16.88
CA GLU A 9 -2.59 8.15 -17.47
C GLU A 9 -2.58 6.64 -17.71
N LEU A 10 -1.51 6.12 -18.31
CA LEU A 10 -1.34 4.68 -18.53
C LEU A 10 -1.28 3.91 -17.20
N LEU A 11 -0.63 4.49 -16.19
CA LEU A 11 -0.54 3.88 -14.87
C LEU A 11 -1.90 3.81 -14.16
N ASN A 12 -2.67 4.91 -14.20
CA ASN A 12 -4.01 4.95 -13.62
C ASN A 12 -4.94 3.94 -14.29
N ALA A 13 -4.97 3.92 -15.62
CA ALA A 13 -5.81 2.98 -16.36
C ALA A 13 -5.40 1.52 -16.09
N ALA A 14 -4.10 1.26 -15.93
CA ALA A 14 -3.62 -0.06 -15.57
C ALA A 14 -4.03 -0.46 -14.14
N ILE A 15 -3.95 0.44 -13.16
CA ILE A 15 -4.41 0.21 -11.78
C ILE A 15 -5.89 -0.20 -11.79
N ASP A 16 -6.73 0.57 -12.48
CA ASP A 16 -8.16 0.30 -12.56
C ASP A 16 -8.43 -1.07 -13.20
N PHE A 17 -7.74 -1.38 -14.30
CA PHE A 17 -7.87 -2.68 -14.96
C PHE A 17 -7.46 -3.85 -14.05
N VAL A 18 -6.30 -3.77 -13.39
CA VAL A 18 -5.79 -4.89 -12.58
C VAL A 18 -6.50 -5.03 -11.25
N ALA A 19 -7.07 -3.96 -10.69
CA ALA A 19 -7.94 -4.03 -9.52
C ALA A 19 -9.17 -4.90 -9.84
N GLU A 20 -9.76 -4.75 -11.02
CA GLU A 20 -10.93 -5.52 -11.43
C GLU A 20 -10.58 -6.96 -11.87
N HIS A 21 -9.45 -7.15 -12.56
CA HIS A 21 -9.14 -8.42 -13.25
C HIS A 21 -8.04 -9.26 -12.60
N GLY A 22 -7.29 -8.70 -11.64
CA GLY A 22 -6.10 -9.31 -11.03
C GLY A 22 -4.87 -9.31 -11.95
N LEU A 23 -3.72 -9.77 -11.43
CA LEU A 23 -2.49 -9.93 -12.21
C LEU A 23 -2.24 -11.35 -12.71
N ALA A 24 -2.98 -12.33 -12.19
CA ALA A 24 -2.85 -13.72 -12.56
C ALA A 24 -2.96 -13.87 -14.09
N ASP A 25 -1.95 -14.50 -14.69
CA ASP A 25 -1.83 -14.73 -16.14
C ASP A 25 -1.84 -13.47 -17.03
N LEU A 26 -1.76 -12.27 -16.46
CA LEU A 26 -1.74 -11.03 -17.22
C LEU A 26 -0.35 -10.78 -17.81
N SER A 27 -0.26 -10.69 -19.14
CA SER A 27 0.97 -10.30 -19.82
C SER A 27 0.97 -8.80 -20.12
N LEU A 28 2.17 -8.19 -20.23
CA LEU A 28 2.28 -6.76 -20.60
C LEU A 28 1.70 -6.47 -21.99
N ARG A 29 1.69 -7.46 -22.89
CA ARG A 29 1.05 -7.34 -24.21
C ARG A 29 -0.46 -7.31 -24.10
N ARG A 30 -1.04 -8.24 -23.33
CA ARG A 30 -2.48 -8.27 -23.08
C ARG A 30 -2.93 -6.97 -22.42
N LEU A 31 -2.25 -6.53 -21.36
CA LEU A 31 -2.54 -5.25 -20.72
C LEU A 31 -2.51 -4.09 -21.73
N ALA A 32 -1.50 -4.01 -22.61
CA ALA A 32 -1.47 -2.97 -23.64
C ALA A 32 -2.71 -2.99 -24.55
N THR A 33 -3.16 -4.17 -24.98
CA THR A 33 -4.37 -4.33 -25.79
C THR A 33 -5.61 -3.83 -25.06
N GLU A 34 -5.79 -4.21 -23.79
CA GLU A 34 -6.95 -3.81 -22.98
C GLU A 34 -6.97 -2.29 -22.72
N LEU A 35 -5.79 -1.70 -22.52
CA LEU A 35 -5.64 -0.24 -22.34
C LEU A 35 -5.70 0.55 -23.66
N GLY A 36 -5.92 -0.11 -24.81
CA GLY A 36 -5.95 0.55 -26.11
C GLY A 36 -4.62 1.19 -26.53
N THR A 37 -3.50 0.70 -26.00
CA THR A 37 -2.14 1.20 -26.27
C THR A 37 -1.26 0.12 -26.90
N SER A 38 0.00 0.45 -27.17
CA SER A 38 0.97 -0.51 -27.72
C SER A 38 1.88 -1.08 -26.62
N HIS A 39 2.30 -2.33 -26.79
CA HIS A 39 3.32 -2.93 -25.93
C HIS A 39 4.61 -2.07 -25.87
N ARG A 40 4.98 -1.43 -27.00
CA ARG A 40 6.12 -0.51 -27.08
C ARG A 40 5.94 0.70 -26.17
N MET A 41 4.73 1.27 -26.07
CA MET A 41 4.44 2.38 -25.18
C MET A 41 4.59 1.99 -23.71
N LEU A 42 4.03 0.83 -23.31
CA LEU A 42 4.21 0.36 -21.93
C LEU A 42 5.67 0.04 -21.61
N SER A 43 6.38 -0.67 -22.50
CA SER A 43 7.81 -0.93 -22.32
C SER A 43 8.65 0.35 -22.29
N HIS A 44 8.27 1.38 -23.04
CA HIS A 44 8.98 2.66 -23.00
C HIS A 44 8.87 3.35 -21.64
N HIS A 45 7.69 3.35 -21.02
CA HIS A 45 7.44 4.05 -19.76
C HIS A 45 7.77 3.23 -18.49
N PHE A 46 7.68 1.90 -18.58
CA PHE A 46 7.77 1.00 -17.42
C PHE A 46 8.83 -0.09 -17.58
N GLY A 47 9.50 -0.16 -18.73
CA GLY A 47 10.57 -1.12 -19.02
C GLY A 47 10.07 -2.53 -19.29
N SER A 48 9.61 -3.22 -18.25
CA SER A 48 9.25 -4.63 -18.26
C SER A 48 7.89 -4.90 -17.61
N LYS A 49 7.44 -6.16 -17.65
CA LYS A 49 6.25 -6.61 -16.91
C LYS A 49 6.43 -6.34 -15.40
N ASP A 50 7.58 -6.70 -14.84
CA ASP A 50 7.89 -6.49 -13.43
C ASP A 50 8.01 -5.00 -13.07
N GLY A 51 8.54 -4.18 -13.98
CA GLY A 51 8.57 -2.72 -13.83
C GLY A 51 7.16 -2.11 -13.84
N MET A 52 6.25 -2.62 -14.67
CA MET A 52 4.85 -2.20 -14.68
C MET A 52 4.14 -2.54 -13.36
N TRP A 53 4.29 -3.77 -12.86
CA TRP A 53 3.69 -4.19 -11.59
C TRP A 53 4.23 -3.41 -10.41
N THR A 54 5.53 -3.19 -10.38
CA THR A 54 6.18 -2.37 -9.38
C THR A 54 5.64 -0.94 -9.41
N ALA A 55 5.49 -0.35 -10.59
CA ALA A 55 4.95 1.01 -10.73
C ALA A 55 3.50 1.10 -10.24
N ILE A 56 2.68 0.11 -10.56
CA ILE A 56 1.29 0.01 -10.09
C ILE A 56 1.23 0.00 -8.56
N VAL A 57 1.97 -0.90 -7.92
CA VAL A 57 1.91 -1.03 -6.45
C VAL A 57 2.57 0.15 -5.74
N LYS A 58 3.67 0.69 -6.26
CA LYS A 58 4.24 1.94 -5.74
C LYS A 58 3.24 3.10 -5.77
N GLU A 59 2.44 3.20 -6.84
CA GLU A 59 1.42 4.25 -6.93
C GLU A 59 0.22 4.01 -6.00
N VAL A 60 -0.22 2.76 -5.83
CA VAL A 60 -1.24 2.40 -4.83
C VAL A 60 -0.75 2.77 -3.42
N GLU A 61 0.44 2.30 -3.03
CA GLU A 61 1.03 2.61 -1.72
C GLU A 61 1.21 4.13 -1.53
N ARG A 62 1.64 4.86 -2.56
CA ARG A 62 1.78 6.32 -2.51
C ARG A 62 0.44 7.02 -2.25
N ARG A 63 -0.65 6.56 -2.84
CA ARG A 63 -2.00 7.11 -2.59
C ARG A 63 -2.45 6.82 -1.16
N GLN A 64 -2.22 5.60 -0.66
CA GLN A 64 -2.52 5.24 0.71
C GLN A 64 -1.71 6.06 1.71
N LEU A 65 -0.42 6.25 1.45
CA LEU A 65 0.46 7.07 2.27
C LEU A 65 0.01 8.54 2.26
N ALA A 66 -0.36 9.10 1.10
CA ALA A 66 -0.90 10.44 1.04
C ALA A 66 -2.17 10.58 1.90
N THR A 67 -3.08 9.61 1.84
CA THR A 67 -4.26 9.59 2.73
C THR A 67 -3.88 9.50 4.21
N PHE A 68 -2.86 8.73 4.56
CA PHE A 68 -2.34 8.66 5.92
C PHE A 68 -1.71 9.98 6.38
N GLU A 69 -0.93 10.65 5.52
CA GLU A 69 -0.32 11.95 5.82
C GLU A 69 -1.34 13.09 5.92
N ASP A 70 -2.44 12.99 5.16
CA ASP A 70 -3.58 13.90 5.22
C ASP A 70 -4.45 13.69 6.47
N LEU A 71 -4.19 12.65 7.28
CA LEU A 71 -4.77 12.52 8.61
C LEU A 71 -4.17 13.62 9.50
N GLU A 72 -4.77 14.81 9.50
CA GLU A 72 -4.45 15.86 10.46
C GLU A 72 -4.96 15.42 11.85
N PRO A 73 -4.08 15.00 12.79
CA PRO A 73 -4.53 14.66 14.12
C PRO A 73 -4.91 15.98 14.80
N ASP A 74 -6.17 16.12 15.20
CA ASP A 74 -6.51 17.19 16.13
C ASP A 74 -5.71 16.99 17.42
N LEU A 75 -5.35 18.08 18.10
CA LEU A 75 -4.59 18.06 19.35
C LEU A 75 -5.31 17.29 20.48
N SER A 76 -6.59 16.96 20.27
CA SER A 76 -7.41 16.13 21.17
C SER A 76 -7.29 14.62 20.92
N MET A 77 -6.72 14.19 19.79
CA MET A 77 -6.63 12.79 19.43
C MET A 77 -5.48 12.09 20.16
N SER A 78 -5.70 10.82 20.52
CA SER A 78 -4.62 9.94 20.97
C SER A 78 -4.00 9.19 19.77
N LEU A 79 -2.79 8.63 19.93
CA LEU A 79 -2.18 7.76 18.91
C LEU A 79 -3.10 6.58 18.57
N GLN A 80 -3.81 6.04 19.56
CA GLN A 80 -4.76 4.95 19.36
C GLN A 80 -5.91 5.37 18.44
N ASP A 81 -6.42 6.60 18.57
CA ASP A 81 -7.51 7.09 17.73
C ASP A 81 -7.07 7.23 16.27
N VAL A 82 -5.84 7.69 16.03
CA VAL A 82 -5.25 7.73 14.69
C VAL A 82 -5.11 6.32 14.12
N LEU A 83 -4.64 5.36 14.90
CA LEU A 83 -4.52 3.96 14.46
C LEU A 83 -5.89 3.33 14.15
N ARG A 84 -6.93 3.61 14.96
CA ARG A 84 -8.30 3.17 14.68
C ARG A 84 -8.84 3.79 13.40
N MET A 85 -8.62 5.08 13.19
CA MET A 85 -9.04 5.78 11.97
C MET A 85 -8.35 5.22 10.73
N TRP A 86 -7.03 5.05 10.81
CA TRP A 86 -6.25 4.43 9.75
C TRP A 86 -6.73 3.02 9.44
N TRP A 87 -6.96 2.18 10.46
CA TRP A 87 -7.46 0.84 10.28
C TRP A 87 -8.82 0.81 9.57
N ARG A 88 -9.77 1.66 10.00
CA ARG A 88 -11.09 1.75 9.34
C ARG A 88 -10.98 2.10 7.87
N HIS A 89 -10.09 3.04 7.52
CA HIS A 89 -9.83 3.43 6.14
C HIS A 89 -9.22 2.26 5.36
N ILE A 90 -8.06 1.76 5.76
CA ILE A 90 -7.29 0.79 4.98
C ILE A 90 -7.98 -0.58 4.88
N SER A 91 -8.84 -0.93 5.84
CA SER A 91 -9.62 -2.18 5.83
C SER A 91 -10.96 -2.08 5.06
N ASP A 92 -11.28 -0.93 4.46
CA ASP A 92 -12.51 -0.74 3.71
C ASP A 92 -12.59 -1.70 2.50
N PRO A 93 -13.72 -2.41 2.29
CA PRO A 93 -13.89 -3.32 1.16
C PRO A 93 -13.63 -2.72 -0.23
N SER A 94 -13.82 -1.42 -0.40
CA SER A 94 -13.52 -0.71 -1.65
C SER A 94 -12.03 -0.70 -2.00
N LEU A 95 -11.15 -0.88 -1.01
CA LEU A 95 -9.70 -0.94 -1.20
C LEU A 95 -9.19 -2.36 -1.42
N TRP A 96 -9.97 -3.40 -1.10
CA TRP A 96 -9.53 -4.79 -1.19
C TRP A 96 -8.93 -5.21 -2.54
N PRO A 97 -9.44 -4.77 -3.71
CA PRO A 97 -8.78 -5.02 -4.98
C PRO A 97 -7.30 -4.58 -5.01
N ASN A 98 -7.02 -3.39 -4.49
CA ASN A 98 -5.68 -2.82 -4.42
C ASN A 98 -4.81 -3.54 -3.38
N GLU A 99 -5.38 -3.94 -2.25
CA GLU A 99 -4.65 -4.69 -1.22
C GLU A 99 -4.26 -6.10 -1.69
N ARG A 100 -5.15 -6.80 -2.42
CA ARG A 100 -4.82 -8.11 -3.03
C ARG A 100 -3.66 -7.97 -4.02
N LEU A 101 -3.72 -6.94 -4.86
CA LEU A 101 -2.70 -6.61 -5.83
C LEU A 101 -1.35 -6.31 -5.14
N PHE A 102 -1.37 -5.52 -4.06
CA PHE A 102 -0.19 -5.25 -3.23
C PHE A 102 0.45 -6.57 -2.75
N PHE A 103 -0.32 -7.46 -2.13
CA PHE A 103 0.21 -8.73 -1.61
C PHE A 103 0.73 -9.65 -2.71
N GLU A 104 0.04 -9.71 -3.86
CA GLU A 104 0.47 -10.52 -4.99
C GLU A 104 1.84 -10.07 -5.52
N VAL A 105 2.03 -8.77 -5.76
CA VAL A 105 3.31 -8.21 -6.23
C VAL A 105 4.37 -8.32 -5.15
N TYR A 106 4.02 -8.10 -3.88
CA TYR A 106 4.96 -8.19 -2.77
C TYR A 106 5.51 -9.62 -2.61
N ALA A 107 4.64 -10.63 -2.66
CA ALA A 107 5.05 -12.03 -2.65
C ALA A 107 5.92 -12.40 -3.86
N GLN A 108 5.57 -11.92 -5.06
CA GLN A 108 6.38 -12.15 -6.26
C GLN A 108 7.77 -11.51 -6.18
N ALA A 109 7.86 -10.30 -5.62
CA ALA A 109 9.12 -9.59 -5.44
C ALA A 109 10.09 -10.36 -4.52
N LEU A 110 9.56 -10.99 -3.46
CA LEU A 110 10.33 -11.79 -2.50
C LEU A 110 11.01 -13.02 -3.12
N HIS A 111 10.58 -13.49 -4.29
CA HIS A 111 11.24 -14.59 -5.03
C HIS A 111 12.52 -14.17 -5.78
N ASN A 112 13.29 -13.24 -5.21
CA ASN A 112 14.58 -12.76 -5.70
C ASN A 112 14.54 -12.29 -7.17
N ARG A 113 13.62 -11.38 -7.48
CA ARG A 113 13.56 -10.73 -8.80
C ARG A 113 14.35 -9.42 -8.77
N PRO A 114 15.54 -9.33 -9.39
CA PRO A 114 16.39 -8.15 -9.30
C PRO A 114 15.69 -6.85 -9.72
N ALA A 115 14.77 -6.94 -10.69
CA ALA A 115 13.99 -5.81 -11.18
C ALA A 115 13.02 -5.20 -10.14
N MET A 116 12.78 -5.89 -9.02
CA MET A 116 11.85 -5.49 -7.96
C MET A 116 12.57 -5.22 -6.62
N ASN A 117 13.90 -5.31 -6.58
CA ASN A 117 14.67 -5.11 -5.34
C ASN A 117 14.48 -3.71 -4.76
N GLU A 118 14.47 -2.67 -5.61
CA GLU A 118 14.21 -1.30 -5.18
C GLU A 118 12.84 -1.17 -4.51
N PHE A 119 11.83 -1.84 -5.07
CA PHE A 119 10.50 -1.88 -4.45
C PHE A 119 10.52 -2.52 -3.07
N LEU A 120 11.23 -3.64 -2.87
CA LEU A 120 11.32 -4.29 -1.56
C LEU A 120 12.00 -3.39 -0.50
N THR A 121 12.98 -2.59 -0.89
CA THR A 121 13.60 -1.60 0.00
C THR A 121 12.60 -0.50 0.35
N ASP A 122 11.95 0.07 -0.66
CA ASP A 122 11.11 1.26 -0.49
C ASP A 122 9.77 0.97 0.20
N VAL A 123 9.18 -0.20 -0.01
CA VAL A 123 7.81 -0.53 0.43
C VAL A 123 7.64 -0.55 1.95
N VAL A 124 8.74 -0.72 2.69
CA VAL A 124 8.72 -0.59 4.16
C VAL A 124 9.13 0.82 4.55
N GLU A 125 10.25 1.31 4.04
CA GLU A 125 10.84 2.59 4.44
C GLU A 125 9.91 3.79 4.21
N SER A 126 9.14 3.76 3.12
CA SER A 126 8.13 4.78 2.79
C SER A 126 7.06 4.96 3.86
N TRP A 127 6.73 3.91 4.62
CA TRP A 127 5.77 3.97 5.72
C TRP A 127 6.40 4.29 7.07
N ILE A 128 7.64 3.83 7.30
CA ILE A 128 8.32 4.01 8.59
C ILE A 128 8.54 5.50 8.88
N GLY A 129 9.07 6.26 7.92
CA GLY A 129 9.38 7.68 8.13
C GLY A 129 8.17 8.52 8.58
N PRO A 130 7.07 8.54 7.80
CA PRO A 130 5.84 9.24 8.16
C PRO A 130 5.22 8.75 9.47
N SER A 131 5.22 7.44 9.73
CA SER A 131 4.70 6.87 10.98
C SER A 131 5.51 7.30 12.22
N VAL A 132 6.84 7.39 12.11
CA VAL A 132 7.70 7.89 13.18
C VAL A 132 7.41 9.37 13.44
N LYS A 133 7.33 10.20 12.40
CA LYS A 133 7.02 11.62 12.53
C LYS A 133 5.69 11.86 13.24
N LEU A 134 4.67 11.09 12.86
CA LEU A 134 3.36 11.13 13.51
C LEU A 134 3.47 10.76 14.99
N ALA A 135 4.10 9.63 15.31
CA ALA A 135 4.25 9.18 16.70
C ALA A 135 5.02 10.19 17.56
N GLU A 136 6.11 10.78 17.04
CA GLU A 136 6.88 11.83 17.72
C GLU A 136 6.05 13.11 17.93
N ALA A 137 5.26 13.53 16.94
CA ALA A 137 4.35 14.67 17.07
C ALA A 137 3.29 14.46 18.17
N MET A 138 2.95 13.20 18.44
CA MET A 138 2.03 12.77 19.50
C MET A 138 2.73 12.51 20.84
N GLY A 139 4.03 12.84 20.96
CA GLY A 139 4.80 12.76 22.21
C GLY A 139 5.50 11.42 22.46
N VAL A 140 5.52 10.49 21.50
CA VAL A 140 6.24 9.22 21.65
C VAL A 140 7.75 9.46 21.53
N PRO A 141 8.59 8.92 22.45
CA PRO A 141 10.05 9.03 22.34
C PRO A 141 10.59 8.43 21.02
N PRO A 142 11.63 9.02 20.39
CA PRO A 142 12.13 8.59 19.06
C PRO A 142 12.47 7.09 18.95
N ASP A 143 13.15 6.54 19.96
CA ASP A 143 13.53 5.12 20.00
C ASP A 143 12.31 4.18 20.06
N THR A 144 11.22 4.65 20.69
CA THR A 144 9.95 3.93 20.79
C THR A 144 9.12 4.12 19.53
N ALA A 145 9.08 5.33 18.96
CA ALA A 145 8.37 5.66 17.74
C ALA A 145 8.80 4.78 16.55
N THR A 146 10.10 4.53 16.39
CA THR A 146 10.61 3.65 15.33
C THR A 146 10.14 2.20 15.50
N LYS A 147 10.09 1.70 16.74
CA LYS A 147 9.60 0.35 17.05
C LYS A 147 8.10 0.24 16.80
N TYR A 148 7.33 1.24 17.23
CA TYR A 148 5.88 1.31 16.99
C TYR A 148 5.55 1.42 15.50
N ALA A 149 6.27 2.21 14.72
CA ALA A 149 6.10 2.30 13.28
C ALA A 149 6.31 0.93 12.60
N ARG A 150 7.40 0.22 12.94
CA ARG A 150 7.68 -1.11 12.37
C ARG A 150 6.65 -2.15 12.78
N LEU A 151 6.27 -2.17 14.06
CA LEU A 151 5.29 -3.11 14.57
C LEU A 151 3.90 -2.83 14.00
N GLY A 152 3.48 -1.58 13.94
CA GLY A 152 2.17 -1.18 13.41
C GLY A 152 2.02 -1.49 11.93
N LEU A 153 3.07 -1.28 11.13
CA LEU A 153 3.08 -1.68 9.73
C LEU A 153 2.95 -3.21 9.59
N ALA A 154 3.69 -3.98 10.39
CA ALA A 154 3.63 -5.44 10.37
C ALA A 154 2.25 -5.98 10.77
N VAL A 155 1.66 -5.44 11.85
CA VAL A 155 0.32 -5.81 12.33
C VAL A 155 -0.73 -5.45 11.30
N THR A 156 -0.72 -4.23 10.76
CA THR A 156 -1.69 -3.78 9.76
C THR A 156 -1.67 -4.68 8.53
N ARG A 157 -0.48 -4.96 7.96
CA ARG A 157 -0.35 -5.83 6.78
C ARG A 157 -0.75 -7.27 7.08
N GLY A 158 -0.37 -7.80 8.25
CA GLY A 158 -0.76 -9.16 8.66
C GLY A 158 -2.28 -9.31 8.80
N LEU A 159 -2.92 -8.35 9.46
CA LEU A 159 -4.37 -8.35 9.66
C LEU A 159 -5.15 -8.07 8.37
N LEU A 160 -4.63 -7.24 7.46
CA LEU A 160 -5.22 -7.07 6.13
C LEU A 160 -5.14 -8.37 5.32
N LEU A 161 -4.01 -9.08 5.36
CA LEU A 161 -3.86 -10.36 4.69
C LEU A 161 -4.82 -11.41 5.27
N ASP A 162 -4.96 -11.48 6.59
CA ASP A 162 -5.96 -12.33 7.27
C ASP A 162 -7.38 -11.98 6.80
N LEU A 163 -7.77 -10.69 6.88
CA LEU A 163 -9.09 -10.23 6.46
C LEU A 163 -9.41 -10.62 5.01
N LEU A 164 -8.45 -10.48 4.09
CA LEU A 164 -8.64 -10.87 2.69
C LEU A 164 -8.76 -12.39 2.51
N ALA A 165 -8.10 -13.17 3.36
CA ALA A 165 -8.10 -14.63 3.30
C ALA A 165 -9.33 -15.26 3.96
N THR A 166 -9.78 -14.73 5.10
CA THR A 166 -10.84 -15.31 5.93
C THR A 166 -12.18 -14.59 5.77
N GLN A 167 -12.14 -13.30 5.41
CA GLN A 167 -13.29 -12.39 5.44
C GLN A 167 -13.96 -12.28 6.83
N ASP A 168 -13.30 -12.73 7.89
CA ASP A 168 -13.79 -12.62 9.27
C ASP A 168 -13.50 -11.23 9.84
N ARG A 169 -14.28 -10.25 9.37
CA ARG A 169 -14.14 -8.85 9.77
C ARG A 169 -14.19 -8.67 11.29
N ALA A 170 -15.07 -9.40 11.97
CA ALA A 170 -15.25 -9.26 13.41
C ALA A 170 -14.01 -9.74 14.18
N ALA A 171 -13.44 -10.90 13.81
CA ALA A 171 -12.24 -11.41 14.44
C ALA A 171 -11.03 -10.51 14.20
N VAL A 172 -10.84 -10.05 12.97
CA VAL A 172 -9.69 -9.19 12.62
C VAL A 172 -9.81 -7.81 13.28
N ASP A 173 -10.99 -7.20 13.31
CA ASP A 173 -11.21 -5.93 14.02
C ASP A 173 -10.93 -6.08 15.53
N ALA A 174 -11.35 -7.19 16.14
CA ALA A 174 -11.05 -7.47 17.54
C ALA A 174 -9.55 -7.63 17.80
N ALA A 175 -8.81 -8.28 16.89
CA ALA A 175 -7.36 -8.41 16.99
C ALA A 175 -6.65 -7.05 16.83
N MET A 176 -7.09 -6.21 15.89
CA MET A 176 -6.57 -4.85 15.73
C MET A 176 -6.81 -4.01 16.99
N GLU A 177 -8.03 -4.02 17.53
CA GLU A 177 -8.34 -3.27 18.75
C GLU A 177 -7.52 -3.77 19.95
N HIS A 178 -7.31 -5.08 20.07
CA HIS A 178 -6.44 -5.63 21.10
C HIS A 178 -5.00 -5.11 20.98
N TRP A 179 -4.44 -5.10 19.76
CA TRP A 179 -3.12 -4.53 19.52
C TRP A 179 -3.07 -3.03 19.84
N ILE A 180 -4.06 -2.25 19.41
CA ILE A 180 -4.14 -0.80 19.70
C ILE A 180 -4.13 -0.54 21.21
N ALA A 181 -4.87 -1.34 21.99
CA ALA A 181 -4.89 -1.22 23.45
C ALA A 181 -3.52 -1.50 24.10
N LEU A 182 -2.69 -2.35 23.50
CA LEU A 182 -1.34 -2.66 23.98
C LEU A 182 -0.32 -1.54 23.71
N ILE A 183 -0.63 -0.57 22.85
CA ILE A 183 0.25 0.59 22.55
C ILE A 183 0.06 1.66 23.62
N THR A 184 0.27 1.27 24.87
CA THR A 184 0.23 2.14 26.04
C THR A 184 1.41 1.81 26.95
N ASP A 185 2.59 2.29 26.52
CA ASP A 185 3.77 2.58 27.35
C ASP A 185 4.69 3.55 26.61
#